data_AF-A0A7S0T4E3-F1
#
_entry.id   AF-A0A7S0T4E3-F1
#
_cell.length_a   1.000
_cell.length_b   1.000
_cell.length_c   1.000
_cell.angle_alpha   90.00
_cell.angle_beta   90.00
_cell.angle_gamma   90.00
#
_symmetry.space_group_name_H-M   'P 1'
#
loop_
_entity.id
_entity.type
_entity.pdbx_description
1 polymer ?
#
loop_
_entity_poly.entity_id
_entity_poly.type
_entity_poly.pdbx_seq_one_letter_code
_entity_poly.pdbx_strand_id
1 'polypeptide(L)'
;GLVSKGAAILRAAVGSGARRCEYSGGLYCPRCQPGDAAAVLPAAVAHDWDFSAHKVCAAARSYLETIRGAPVMCLGAVNPAVYTRVPLLASVRERRHKLAKLVPELRAFEEGRALLRSVGPHAYLLEGSEYYAMRDLMDLSKGAAFARLPRWLADVETRAGSLIKVRTLRLALGGGNTVQGAGGTS
;
A
#
# COMPACT_ATOMS: atom_id res chain seq x y z
N GLY A 1 -32.73 -21.77 -20.78
CA GLY A 1 -32.53 -22.99 -19.98
C GLY A 1 -31.99 -22.71 -18.58
N LEU A 2 -30.79 -22.13 -18.44
CA LEU A 2 -30.16 -21.84 -17.14
C LEU A 2 -30.34 -20.40 -16.65
N VAL A 3 -30.29 -19.42 -17.56
CA VAL A 3 -30.44 -17.98 -17.23
C VAL A 3 -31.81 -17.68 -16.61
N SER A 4 -32.88 -18.29 -17.11
CA SER A 4 -34.25 -18.12 -16.60
C SER A 4 -34.46 -18.72 -15.21
N LYS A 5 -33.79 -19.85 -14.89
CA LYS A 5 -33.84 -20.47 -13.56
C LYS A 5 -33.02 -19.66 -12.54
N GLY A 6 -31.85 -19.15 -12.95
CA GLY A 6 -31.04 -18.24 -12.12
C GLY A 6 -31.77 -16.95 -11.77
N ALA A 7 -32.47 -16.34 -12.74
CA ALA A 7 -33.29 -15.15 -12.52
C ALA A 7 -34.46 -15.40 -11.55
N ALA A 8 -35.10 -16.58 -11.59
CA ALA A 8 -36.18 -16.93 -10.67
C ALA A 8 -35.69 -17.12 -9.22
N ILE A 9 -34.53 -17.78 -9.04
CA ILE A 9 -33.89 -17.95 -7.72
C ILE A 9 -33.47 -16.59 -7.15
N LEU A 10 -32.88 -15.72 -7.97
CA LEU A 10 -32.53 -14.35 -7.58
C LEU A 10 -33.77 -13.54 -7.17
N ARG A 11 -34.88 -13.63 -7.92
CA ARG A 11 -36.13 -12.94 -7.59
C ARG A 11 -36.76 -13.46 -6.29
N ALA A 12 -36.76 -14.77 -6.05
CA ALA A 12 -37.28 -15.37 -4.82
C ALA A 12 -36.43 -14.99 -3.59
N ALA A 13 -35.10 -14.98 -3.72
CA ALA A 13 -34.19 -14.57 -2.67
C ALA A 13 -34.29 -13.06 -2.35
N VAL A 14 -34.49 -12.21 -3.36
CA VAL A 14 -34.75 -10.79 -3.13
C VAL A 14 -36.12 -10.58 -2.45
N GLY A 15 -37.12 -11.40 -2.81
CA GLY A 15 -38.44 -11.42 -2.16
C GLY A 15 -38.41 -11.80 -0.66
N SER A 16 -37.36 -12.48 -0.18
CA SER A 16 -37.17 -12.81 1.24
C SER A 16 -36.34 -11.77 2.01
N GLY A 17 -35.98 -10.65 1.39
CA GLY A 17 -35.17 -9.60 2.00
C GLY A 17 -33.66 -9.89 1.96
N ALA A 18 -33.21 -10.86 1.18
CA ALA A 18 -31.79 -11.09 0.96
C ALA A 18 -31.15 -9.93 0.18
N ARG A 19 -29.91 -9.61 0.54
CA ARG A 19 -29.12 -8.50 -0.01
C ARG A 19 -27.88 -9.05 -0.69
N ARG A 20 -27.48 -8.41 -1.78
CA ARG A 20 -26.24 -8.79 -2.49
C ARG A 20 -25.04 -8.12 -1.84
N CYS A 21 -24.01 -8.88 -1.53
CA CYS A 21 -22.72 -8.36 -1.12
C CYS A 21 -21.92 -7.96 -2.36
N GLU A 22 -21.51 -6.71 -2.47
CA GLU A 22 -20.77 -6.24 -3.64
C GLU A 22 -19.34 -6.78 -3.69
N TYR A 23 -18.77 -7.18 -2.55
CA TYR A 23 -17.44 -7.80 -2.51
C TYR A 23 -17.44 -9.27 -2.95
N SER A 24 -18.32 -10.10 -2.36
CA SER A 24 -18.33 -11.56 -2.65
C SER A 24 -19.27 -11.96 -3.78
N GLY A 25 -20.16 -11.06 -4.22
CA GLY A 25 -21.18 -11.32 -5.22
C GLY A 25 -22.38 -12.16 -4.76
N GLY A 26 -22.30 -12.74 -3.56
CA GLY A 26 -23.33 -13.62 -2.98
C GLY A 26 -24.53 -12.87 -2.38
N LEU A 27 -25.62 -13.62 -2.13
CA LEU A 27 -26.81 -13.14 -1.43
C LEU A 27 -26.76 -13.52 0.04
N TYR A 28 -27.10 -12.57 0.92
CA TYR A 28 -27.02 -12.72 2.38
C TYR A 28 -28.31 -12.22 3.02
N CYS A 29 -28.75 -12.86 4.10
CA CYS A 29 -29.90 -12.36 4.86
C CYS A 29 -29.58 -11.02 5.57
N PRO A 30 -30.58 -10.26 6.04
CA PRO A 30 -30.36 -8.98 6.72
C PRO A 30 -29.45 -9.05 7.96
N ARG A 31 -29.36 -10.20 8.64
CA ARG A 31 -28.43 -10.40 9.76
C ARG A 31 -26.98 -10.52 9.29
N CYS A 32 -26.75 -11.21 8.17
CA CYS A 32 -25.41 -11.41 7.60
C CYS A 32 -24.95 -10.20 6.76
N GLN A 33 -25.88 -9.39 6.27
CA GLN A 33 -25.61 -8.09 5.62
C GLN A 33 -26.46 -6.98 6.27
N PRO A 34 -26.01 -6.46 7.43
CA PRO A 34 -26.62 -5.31 8.08
C PRO A 34 -26.73 -4.10 7.14
N GLY A 35 -27.71 -3.22 7.38
CA GLY A 35 -27.98 -2.08 6.49
C GLY A 35 -26.85 -1.05 6.43
N ASP A 36 -26.08 -0.95 7.50
CA ASP A 36 -24.93 -0.05 7.69
C ASP A 36 -23.59 -0.71 7.31
N ALA A 37 -23.58 -2.00 6.99
CA ALA A 37 -22.36 -2.70 6.58
C ALA A 37 -21.92 -2.24 5.18
N ALA A 38 -20.89 -1.38 5.15
CA ALA A 38 -20.30 -0.87 3.94
C ALA A 38 -18.77 -0.84 4.01
N ALA A 39 -18.12 -0.94 2.85
CA ALA A 39 -16.67 -0.86 2.72
C ALA A 39 -16.28 -0.34 1.33
N VAL A 40 -15.09 0.26 1.23
CA VAL A 40 -14.45 0.55 -0.06
C VAL A 40 -13.93 -0.76 -0.66
N LEU A 41 -14.19 -0.98 -1.94
CA LEU A 41 -13.83 -2.24 -2.60
C LEU A 41 -12.45 -2.15 -3.28
N PRO A 42 -11.52 -3.08 -3.02
CA PRO A 42 -10.22 -3.13 -3.71
C PRO A 42 -10.33 -3.14 -5.23
N ALA A 43 -11.31 -3.86 -5.78
CA ALA A 43 -11.55 -3.91 -7.21
C ALA A 43 -11.94 -2.54 -7.78
N ALA A 44 -12.87 -1.82 -7.13
CA ALA A 44 -13.32 -0.49 -7.57
C ALA A 44 -12.17 0.54 -7.51
N VAL A 45 -11.36 0.50 -6.45
CA VAL A 45 -10.17 1.36 -6.34
C VAL A 45 -9.16 1.05 -7.45
N ALA A 46 -8.88 -0.23 -7.72
CA ALA A 46 -7.85 -0.62 -8.67
C ALA A 46 -8.27 -0.38 -10.13
N HIS A 47 -9.53 -0.62 -10.48
CA HIS A 47 -10.03 -0.44 -11.84
C HIS A 47 -10.37 1.02 -12.13
N ASP A 48 -11.12 1.67 -11.23
CA ASP A 48 -11.80 2.91 -11.54
C ASP A 48 -11.30 4.11 -10.74
N TRP A 49 -10.41 3.88 -9.77
CA TRP A 49 -10.00 4.86 -8.76
C TRP A 49 -11.21 5.36 -7.93
N ASP A 50 -12.16 4.47 -7.67
CA ASP A 50 -13.38 4.77 -6.91
C ASP A 50 -13.23 4.36 -5.44
N PHE A 51 -13.47 5.31 -4.54
CA PHE A 51 -13.37 5.16 -3.10
C PHE A 51 -14.75 5.24 -2.40
N SER A 52 -15.83 5.11 -3.17
CA SER A 52 -17.18 5.07 -2.67
C SER A 52 -17.38 3.85 -1.76
N ALA A 53 -18.29 3.98 -0.78
CA ALA A 53 -18.63 2.88 0.11
C ALA A 53 -19.74 2.02 -0.51
N HIS A 54 -19.48 0.72 -0.61
CA HIS A 54 -20.38 -0.28 -1.19
C HIS A 54 -20.98 -1.17 -0.13
N LYS A 55 -22.19 -1.69 -0.36
CA LYS A 55 -22.86 -2.58 0.59
C LYS A 55 -22.21 -3.95 0.56
N VAL A 56 -21.77 -4.42 1.73
CA VAL A 56 -21.04 -5.69 1.86
C VAL A 56 -21.60 -6.52 3.01
N CYS A 57 -21.44 -7.84 2.95
CA CYS A 57 -21.74 -8.70 4.08
C CYS A 57 -20.76 -8.43 5.25
N ALA A 58 -21.17 -8.77 6.47
CA ALA A 58 -20.39 -8.52 7.68
C ALA A 58 -19.01 -9.21 7.63
N ALA A 59 -18.94 -10.42 7.08
CA ALA A 59 -17.70 -11.17 6.90
C ALA A 59 -16.73 -10.44 5.95
N ALA A 60 -17.22 -9.94 4.81
CA ALA A 60 -16.42 -9.17 3.87
C ALA A 60 -15.93 -7.86 4.48
N ARG A 61 -16.80 -7.13 5.19
CA ARG A 61 -16.41 -5.90 5.91
C ARG A 61 -15.27 -6.17 6.89
N SER A 62 -15.40 -7.22 7.70
CA SER A 62 -14.38 -7.60 8.68
C SER A 62 -13.05 -7.97 7.98
N TYR A 63 -13.11 -8.79 6.94
CA TYR A 63 -11.92 -9.17 6.16
C TYR A 63 -11.22 -7.95 5.53
N LEU A 64 -11.97 -7.04 4.89
CA LEU A 64 -11.40 -5.85 4.26
C LEU A 64 -10.69 -4.94 5.28
N GLU A 65 -11.19 -4.88 6.51
CA GLU A 65 -10.54 -4.13 7.59
C GLU A 65 -9.24 -4.79 8.05
N THR A 66 -9.16 -6.14 8.11
CA THR A 66 -7.92 -6.83 8.53
C THR A 66 -6.78 -6.64 7.53
N ILE A 67 -7.09 -6.61 6.22
CA ILE A 67 -6.09 -6.42 5.17
C ILE A 67 -5.82 -4.94 4.84
N ARG A 68 -6.50 -3.99 5.51
CA ARG A 68 -6.43 -2.56 5.17
C ARG A 68 -5.00 -2.00 5.13
N GLY A 69 -4.15 -2.48 6.04
CA GLY A 69 -2.74 -2.08 6.14
C GLY A 69 -1.75 -2.98 5.39
N ALA A 70 -2.21 -4.07 4.76
CA ALA A 70 -1.36 -5.03 4.09
C ALA A 70 -1.13 -4.64 2.61
N PRO A 71 0.12 -4.64 2.10
CA PRO A 71 0.44 -4.24 0.73
C PRO A 71 0.12 -5.33 -0.29
N VAL A 72 -1.17 -5.62 -0.49
CA VAL A 72 -1.63 -6.73 -1.33
C VAL A 72 -2.07 -6.30 -2.74
N MET A 73 -2.16 -4.99 -3.01
CA MET A 73 -2.69 -4.50 -4.29
C MET A 73 -1.57 -4.10 -5.25
N CYS A 74 -1.43 -4.84 -6.35
CA CYS A 74 -0.56 -4.48 -7.46
C CYS A 74 -1.35 -3.76 -8.56
N LEU A 75 -1.39 -2.43 -8.51
CA LEU A 75 -2.22 -1.64 -9.44
C LEU A 75 -1.76 -1.77 -10.90
N GLY A 76 -0.44 -1.89 -11.12
CA GLY A 76 0.11 -2.04 -12.47
C GLY A 76 -0.29 -3.35 -13.15
N ALA A 77 -0.52 -4.41 -12.37
CA ALA A 77 -1.00 -5.69 -12.89
C ALA A 77 -2.50 -5.70 -13.17
N VAL A 78 -3.29 -4.89 -12.45
CA VAL A 78 -4.75 -4.83 -12.59
C VAL A 78 -5.16 -3.82 -13.66
N ASN A 79 -4.69 -2.58 -13.57
CA ASN A 79 -4.98 -1.51 -14.51
C ASN A 79 -3.84 -0.49 -14.54
N PRO A 80 -2.84 -0.63 -15.45
CA PRO A 80 -1.72 0.30 -15.53
C PRO A 80 -2.15 1.72 -15.92
N ALA A 81 -3.30 1.91 -16.58
CA ALA A 81 -3.79 3.23 -16.98
C ALA A 81 -4.16 4.13 -15.79
N VAL A 82 -4.33 3.57 -14.58
CA VAL A 82 -4.58 4.36 -13.36
C VAL A 82 -3.46 5.37 -13.08
N TYR A 83 -2.21 5.03 -13.41
CA TYR A 83 -1.07 5.93 -13.22
C TYR A 83 -1.12 7.13 -14.18
N THR A 84 -1.65 6.94 -15.39
CA THR A 84 -1.87 8.04 -16.33
C THR A 84 -3.00 8.95 -15.88
N ARG A 85 -4.08 8.37 -15.33
CA ARG A 85 -5.26 9.11 -14.85
C ARG A 85 -5.03 9.86 -13.55
N VAL A 86 -4.11 9.38 -12.70
CA VAL A 86 -3.88 9.92 -11.35
C VAL A 86 -2.43 10.37 -11.22
N PRO A 87 -2.11 11.64 -11.56
CA PRO A 87 -0.73 12.14 -11.55
C PRO A 87 -0.03 12.04 -10.19
N LEU A 88 -0.77 12.21 -9.09
CA LEU A 88 -0.23 12.07 -7.73
C LEU A 88 0.29 10.65 -7.48
N LEU A 89 -0.47 9.63 -7.91
CA LEU A 89 -0.08 8.23 -7.77
C LEU A 89 1.16 7.92 -8.61
N ALA A 90 1.24 8.43 -9.84
CA ALA A 90 2.43 8.29 -10.68
C ALA A 90 3.68 8.92 -10.04
N SER A 91 3.55 10.13 -9.49
CA SER A 91 4.63 10.81 -8.77
C SER A 91 5.11 10.00 -7.55
N VAL A 92 4.17 9.41 -6.79
CA VAL A 92 4.48 8.52 -5.67
C VAL A 92 5.19 7.26 -6.14
N ARG A 93 4.73 6.61 -7.21
CA ARG A 93 5.39 5.42 -7.77
C ARG A 93 6.82 5.71 -8.18
N GLU A 94 7.04 6.82 -8.89
CA GLU A 94 8.37 7.24 -9.34
C GLU A 94 9.30 7.50 -8.15
N ARG A 95 8.82 8.19 -7.12
CA ARG A 95 9.60 8.43 -5.91
C ARG A 95 9.96 7.14 -5.19
N ARG A 96 9.01 6.21 -5.07
CA ARG A 96 9.27 4.87 -4.51
C ARG A 96 10.31 4.11 -5.33
N HIS A 97 10.26 4.21 -6.65
CA HIS A 97 11.26 3.59 -7.54
C HIS A 97 12.66 4.16 -7.31
N LYS A 98 12.79 5.49 -7.12
CA LYS A 98 14.06 6.14 -6.76
C LYS A 98 14.57 5.68 -5.39
N LEU A 99 13.71 5.71 -4.37
CA LEU A 99 14.03 5.26 -3.01
C LEU A 99 14.51 3.81 -2.99
N ALA A 100 13.84 2.92 -3.73
CA ALA A 100 14.22 1.51 -3.81
C ALA A 100 15.65 1.29 -4.30
N LYS A 101 16.15 2.15 -5.21
CA LYS A 101 17.55 2.11 -5.67
C LYS A 101 18.55 2.51 -4.58
N LEU A 102 18.13 3.34 -3.62
CA LEU A 102 18.98 3.77 -2.50
C LEU A 102 19.01 2.74 -1.36
N VAL A 103 18.01 1.86 -1.26
CA VAL A 103 17.92 0.90 -0.14
C VAL A 103 19.18 0.02 0.01
N PRO A 104 19.76 -0.58 -1.05
CA PRO A 104 20.99 -1.36 -0.92
C PRO A 104 22.15 -0.56 -0.32
N GLU A 105 22.30 0.70 -0.73
CA GLU A 105 23.33 1.58 -0.22
C GLU A 105 23.11 1.95 1.25
N LEU A 106 21.86 2.25 1.63
CA LEU A 106 21.47 2.52 3.02
C LEU A 106 21.73 1.32 3.94
N ARG A 107 21.59 0.09 3.45
CA ARG A 107 21.88 -1.12 4.25
C ARG A 107 23.36 -1.28 4.59
N ALA A 108 24.25 -0.68 3.79
CA ALA A 108 25.69 -0.86 3.93
C ALA A 108 26.33 -0.05 5.09
N PHE A 109 25.57 0.74 5.86
CA PHE A 109 26.07 1.49 7.02
C PHE A 109 25.01 1.68 8.11
N GLU A 110 25.43 2.00 9.34
CA GLU A 110 24.54 1.92 10.51
C GLU A 110 23.46 2.99 10.51
N GLU A 111 23.78 4.24 10.20
CA GLU A 111 22.79 5.32 10.15
C GLU A 111 21.74 5.07 9.05
N GLY A 112 22.15 4.48 7.92
CA GLY A 112 21.24 4.06 6.86
C GLY A 112 20.32 2.93 7.29
N ARG A 113 20.85 1.89 7.97
CA ARG A 113 20.03 0.83 8.57
C ARG A 113 19.08 1.37 9.65
N ALA A 114 19.53 2.33 10.46
CA ALA A 114 18.70 2.99 11.46
C ALA A 114 17.53 3.74 10.81
N LEU A 115 17.76 4.44 9.69
CA LEU A 115 16.70 5.05 8.89
C LEU A 115 15.69 3.99 8.41
N LEU A 116 16.16 2.88 7.84
CA LEU A 116 15.29 1.81 7.34
C LEU A 116 14.49 1.12 8.46
N ARG A 117 15.05 0.98 9.66
CA ARG A 117 14.28 0.49 10.82
C ARG A 117 13.24 1.52 11.29
N SER A 118 13.56 2.82 11.18
CA SER A 118 12.66 3.88 11.64
C SER A 118 11.36 4.02 10.83
N VAL A 119 11.30 3.47 9.61
CA VAL A 119 10.07 3.54 8.78
C VAL A 119 9.01 2.52 9.19
N GLY A 120 9.37 1.51 9.98
CA GLY A 120 8.46 0.53 10.57
C GLY A 120 7.54 -0.14 9.54
N PRO A 121 6.21 -0.13 9.73
CA PRO A 121 5.26 -0.84 8.87
C PRO A 121 5.21 -0.32 7.43
N HIS A 122 5.86 0.82 7.15
CA HIS A 122 5.94 1.43 5.82
C HIS A 122 7.18 0.99 5.03
N ALA A 123 7.98 0.03 5.52
CA ALA A 123 9.19 -0.44 4.85
C ALA A 123 8.93 -0.91 3.41
N TYR A 124 7.80 -1.56 3.13
CA TYR A 124 7.43 -2.00 1.77
C TYR A 124 7.32 -0.86 0.76
N LEU A 125 7.08 0.38 1.21
CA LEU A 125 7.03 1.55 0.33
C LEU A 125 8.42 1.94 -0.18
N LEU A 126 9.48 1.58 0.54
CA LEU A 126 10.86 1.81 0.14
C LEU A 126 11.45 0.65 -0.66
N GLU A 127 11.01 -0.58 -0.41
CA GLU A 127 11.61 -1.78 -1.01
C GLU A 127 11.01 -2.15 -2.37
N GLY A 128 9.81 -1.65 -2.69
CA GLY A 128 9.16 -1.87 -3.98
C GLY A 128 8.24 -0.71 -4.36
N SER A 129 7.83 -0.65 -5.64
CA SER A 129 6.97 0.42 -6.18
C SER A 129 5.61 -0.06 -6.70
N GLU A 130 5.40 -1.38 -6.79
CA GLU A 130 4.22 -1.97 -7.44
C GLU A 130 3.06 -2.25 -6.49
N TYR A 131 3.35 -2.60 -5.24
CA TYR A 131 2.33 -2.98 -4.25
C TYR A 131 1.92 -1.81 -3.35
N TYR A 132 0.63 -1.72 -3.04
CA TYR A 132 0.02 -0.72 -2.17
C TYR A 132 -0.90 -1.36 -1.15
N ALA A 133 -0.95 -0.79 0.05
CA ALA A 133 -2.01 -1.09 1.00
C ALA A 133 -3.26 -0.23 0.72
N MET A 134 -4.43 -0.71 1.14
CA MET A 134 -5.68 0.06 0.98
C MET A 134 -5.60 1.41 1.69
N ARG A 135 -5.00 1.42 2.88
CA ARG A 135 -4.73 2.63 3.64
C ARG A 135 -3.96 3.70 2.85
N ASP A 136 -3.00 3.30 2.02
CA ASP A 136 -2.17 4.23 1.25
C ASP A 136 -2.97 4.85 0.12
N LEU A 137 -3.73 4.04 -0.61
CA LEU A 137 -4.56 4.50 -1.72
C LEU A 137 -5.66 5.43 -1.22
N MET A 138 -6.27 5.11 -0.08
CA MET A 138 -7.23 6.00 0.59
C MET A 138 -6.60 7.30 1.09
N ASP A 139 -5.30 7.32 1.39
CA ASP A 139 -4.61 8.56 1.73
C ASP A 139 -4.36 9.41 0.49
N LEU A 140 -3.93 8.78 -0.60
CA LEU A 140 -3.68 9.43 -1.89
C LEU A 140 -4.96 9.99 -2.53
N SER A 141 -6.10 9.33 -2.32
CA SER A 141 -7.39 9.78 -2.87
C SER A 141 -7.85 11.14 -2.30
N LYS A 142 -7.32 11.55 -1.15
CA LYS A 142 -7.58 12.88 -0.56
C LYS A 142 -6.91 14.02 -1.35
N GLY A 143 -6.03 13.70 -2.30
CA GLY A 143 -5.32 14.67 -3.12
C GLY A 143 -4.06 15.22 -2.45
N ALA A 144 -3.24 15.94 -3.22
CA ALA A 144 -1.88 16.34 -2.84
C ALA A 144 -1.82 17.25 -1.60
N ALA A 145 -2.86 18.05 -1.37
CA ALA A 145 -2.92 18.97 -0.23
C ALA A 145 -3.15 18.25 1.11
N PHE A 146 -3.80 17.08 1.10
CA PHE A 146 -4.24 16.38 2.32
C PHE A 146 -3.61 15.01 2.51
N ALA A 147 -3.10 14.40 1.43
CA ALA A 147 -2.36 13.15 1.49
C ALA A 147 -1.05 13.35 2.25
N ARG A 148 -0.77 12.47 3.22
CA ARG A 148 0.46 12.49 4.01
C ARG A 148 1.57 11.69 3.35
N LEU A 149 1.22 10.62 2.65
CA LEU A 149 2.18 9.70 2.03
C LEU A 149 3.21 10.40 1.12
N PRO A 150 2.83 11.32 0.20
CA PRO A 150 3.80 12.00 -0.66
C PRO A 150 4.85 12.79 0.12
N ARG A 151 4.42 13.53 1.15
CA ARG A 151 5.30 14.30 2.03
C ARG A 151 6.23 13.38 2.82
N TRP A 152 5.67 12.33 3.42
CA TRP A 152 6.45 11.36 4.16
C TRP A 152 7.56 10.71 3.28
N LEU A 153 7.23 10.32 2.04
CA LEU A 153 8.24 9.78 1.11
C LEU A 153 9.33 10.81 0.78
N ALA A 154 8.96 12.08 0.57
CA ALA A 154 9.93 13.16 0.30
C ALA A 154 10.88 13.40 1.49
N ASP A 155 10.35 13.34 2.71
CA ASP A 155 11.15 13.47 3.93
C ASP A 155 12.14 12.30 4.08
N VAL A 156 11.70 11.06 3.82
CA VAL A 156 12.58 9.88 3.82
C VAL A 156 13.65 9.97 2.74
N GLU A 157 13.29 10.40 1.52
CA GLU A 157 14.25 10.57 0.41
C GLU A 157 15.32 11.62 0.73
N THR A 158 14.91 12.74 1.30
CA THR A 158 15.82 13.82 1.72
C THR A 158 16.81 13.32 2.78
N ARG A 159 16.31 12.60 3.79
CA ARG A 159 17.15 12.00 4.84
C ARG A 159 18.09 10.94 4.28
N ALA A 160 17.60 10.07 3.41
CA ALA A 160 18.41 9.04 2.75
C ALA A 160 19.56 9.66 1.95
N GLY A 161 19.26 10.64 1.09
CA GLY A 161 20.27 11.35 0.30
C GLY A 161 21.31 12.06 1.16
N SER A 162 20.88 12.66 2.28
CA SER A 162 21.78 13.34 3.22
C SER A 162 22.74 12.37 3.90
N LEU A 163 22.25 11.22 4.35
CA LEU A 163 23.07 10.17 4.98
C LEU A 163 24.09 9.57 4.00
N ILE A 164 23.64 9.28 2.78
CA ILE A 164 24.50 8.78 1.71
C ILE A 164 25.62 9.80 1.43
N LYS A 165 25.27 11.07 1.21
CA LYS A 165 26.24 12.14 0.96
C LYS A 165 27.27 12.27 2.09
N VAL A 166 26.82 12.24 3.35
CA VAL A 166 27.73 12.30 4.51
C VAL A 166 28.69 11.11 4.54
N ARG A 167 28.20 9.89 4.26
CA ARG A 167 29.05 8.70 4.17
C ARG A 167 30.08 8.83 3.06
N THR A 168 29.67 9.24 1.85
CA THR A 168 30.56 9.43 0.71
C THR A 168 31.67 10.44 1.05
N LEU A 169 31.34 11.54 1.71
CA LEU A 169 32.32 12.53 2.16
C LEU A 169 33.29 11.96 3.20
N ARG A 170 32.81 11.21 4.21
CA ARG A 170 33.69 10.56 5.21
C ARG A 170 34.68 9.58 4.57
N LEU A 171 34.22 8.79 3.60
CA LEU A 171 35.07 7.86 2.85
C LEU A 171 36.09 8.59 1.99
N ALA A 172 35.71 9.67 1.31
CA ALA A 172 36.60 10.49 0.49
C ALA A 172 37.69 11.20 1.33
N LEU A 173 37.36 11.59 2.56
CA LEU A 173 38.29 12.26 3.49
C LEU A 173 39.21 11.27 4.24
N GLY A 174 39.21 9.98 3.88
CA GLY A 174 40.12 8.99 4.48
C GLY A 174 39.74 8.58 5.91
N GLY A 175 38.48 8.76 6.32
CA GLY A 175 37.96 8.26 7.60
C GLY A 175 37.80 6.73 7.60
N GLY A 176 38.91 6.01 7.42
CA GLY A 176 39.00 4.58 7.69
C GLY A 176 38.96 4.38 9.20
N ASN A 177 38.13 3.45 9.67
CA ASN A 177 38.27 2.91 11.02
C ASN A 177 39.72 2.45 11.18
N THR A 178 40.46 3.12 12.07
CA THR A 178 41.64 2.54 12.70
C THR A 178 41.20 1.27 13.40
N VAL A 179 41.48 0.14 12.77
CA VAL A 179 41.58 -1.14 13.47
C VAL A 179 42.80 -1.02 14.37
N GLN A 180 42.60 -0.67 15.65
CA GLN A 180 43.51 -1.13 16.71
C GLN A 180 43.46 -2.67 16.63
N GLY A 181 44.54 -3.39 16.37
CA GLY A 181 45.88 -3.19 16.87
C GLY A 181 46.15 -4.31 17.87
N ALA A 182 46.79 -5.37 17.38
CA ALA A 182 47.64 -6.33 18.08
C ALA A 182 47.30 -6.77 19.52
N GLY A 183 47.12 -8.08 19.66
CA GLY A 183 47.33 -8.82 20.90
C GLY A 183 47.79 -10.24 20.57
N GLY A 184 49.01 -10.39 20.08
CA GLY A 184 49.67 -11.67 19.90
C GLY A 184 50.30 -12.18 21.19
N THR A 185 50.23 -13.49 21.36
CA THR A 185 51.16 -14.40 22.07
C THR A 185 51.59 -14.07 23.50
N SER A 186 51.11 -14.88 24.44
CA SER A 186 51.94 -15.69 25.35
C SER A 186 51.11 -16.89 25.81
#